data_AF-A0A2V5R5A0-F1
#
_entry.id   AF-A0A2V5R5A0-F1
#
_cell.length_a   1.000
_cell.length_b   1.000
_cell.length_c   1.000
_cell.angle_alpha   90.00
_cell.angle_beta   90.00
_cell.angle_gamma   90.00
#
_symmetry.space_group_name_H-M   'P 1'
#
loop_
_entity.id
_entity.type
_entity.pdbx_description
1 polymer ?
#
loop_
_entity_poly.entity_id
_entity_poly.type
_entity_poly.pdbx_seq_one_letter_code
_entity_poly.pdbx_strand_id
1 'polypeptide(L)'
;MTKSKSRMTKAMTNDEARSVTFRYSGFVILSSFVIRASSFLLLAVFPRAVQAADNISVLGSKPKWSVLERYQKTIRRDEFAHLINDIYCTHGLAPDLLEINGKTARILMNRAAQKFFTLRFAESGASCNPVPRLWRPAKSLPPAKPEKPLSGLRIALDPGHLDGKWAKMEERWFQVGSSPPVKEGDLTLKVARIIAPQLRRLGAKISFVRNSNEPIAPKRPDDFKELARKILIKNGVPQPRSDVLDPNDPAKEQTIRWQSEILFYRYSEIRRRAVLVNTKLHPDLVICLHFNAEPWGDPNNPTLVDANHLHLLVNGSYLQDELELDDERFEMVRRLLSRAYEEELLLADAIATAMARETKLPPYQYPTTNST
;
A
#
# COMPACT_ATOMS: atom_id res chain seq x y z
N MET A 1 44.70 -36.56 24.39
CA MET A 1 45.13 -35.16 24.59
C MET A 1 45.03 -34.47 23.24
N THR A 2 43.91 -34.00 22.68
CA THR A 2 42.75 -33.18 23.13
C THR A 2 43.09 -31.78 23.65
N LYS A 3 42.94 -30.77 22.77
CA LYS A 3 42.21 -29.47 22.90
C LYS A 3 42.66 -28.54 21.74
N SER A 4 41.83 -28.13 20.77
CA SER A 4 40.65 -27.25 20.81
C SER A 4 40.98 -25.75 20.93
N LYS A 5 40.63 -24.98 19.87
CA LYS A 5 39.88 -23.69 19.83
C LYS A 5 40.14 -23.02 18.48
N SER A 6 39.29 -22.19 17.88
CA SER A 6 37.84 -21.95 17.87
C SER A 6 37.66 -20.77 16.91
N ARG A 7 36.75 -20.91 15.96
CA ARG A 7 36.26 -19.88 15.03
C ARG A 7 35.66 -18.70 15.81
N MET A 8 35.83 -17.46 15.33
CA MET A 8 34.91 -16.35 15.62
C MET A 8 34.84 -15.39 14.42
N THR A 9 33.90 -15.67 13.53
CA THR A 9 33.26 -14.69 12.64
C THR A 9 32.24 -13.91 13.46
N LYS A 10 32.40 -12.59 13.62
CA LYS A 10 31.43 -11.73 14.30
C LYS A 10 30.43 -11.21 13.28
N ALA A 11 29.25 -11.82 13.27
CA ALA A 11 28.08 -11.35 12.54
C ALA A 11 27.57 -10.04 13.17
N MET A 12 27.26 -9.06 12.33
CA MET A 12 26.52 -7.85 12.69
C MET A 12 25.04 -8.22 12.78
N THR A 13 24.43 -8.01 13.94
CA THR A 13 23.00 -8.21 14.17
C THR A 13 22.24 -6.92 13.86
N ASN A 14 21.40 -6.95 12.82
CA ASN A 14 20.37 -5.95 12.59
C ASN A 14 19.26 -6.12 13.64
N ASP A 15 19.09 -5.11 14.48
CA ASP A 15 18.13 -5.06 15.57
C ASP A 15 16.89 -4.28 15.09
N GLU A 16 16.03 -4.94 14.32
CA GLU A 16 14.66 -4.46 14.01
C GLU A 16 13.68 -5.64 14.09
N ALA A 17 13.49 -6.17 15.29
CA ALA A 17 12.33 -6.99 15.62
C ALA A 17 12.18 -7.09 17.15
N ARG A 18 11.49 -6.14 17.77
CA ARG A 18 10.99 -6.33 19.15
C ARG A 18 9.47 -6.32 19.19
N SER A 19 8.95 -7.55 19.26
CA SER A 19 7.63 -7.94 19.72
C SER A 19 7.31 -7.36 21.09
N VAL A 20 6.15 -6.70 21.22
CA VAL A 20 5.60 -6.28 22.51
C VAL A 20 4.72 -7.41 23.05
N THR A 21 5.20 -8.09 24.09
CA THR A 21 4.43 -9.08 24.86
C THR A 21 3.59 -8.36 25.93
N PHE A 22 2.27 -8.48 25.86
CA PHE A 22 1.34 -7.98 26.89
C PHE A 22 1.38 -8.90 28.12
N ARG A 23 1.69 -8.35 29.30
CA ARG A 23 1.44 -8.99 30.60
C ARG A 23 0.23 -8.32 31.26
N TYR A 24 -0.83 -9.11 31.49
CA TYR A 24 -1.98 -8.74 32.30
C TYR A 24 -1.60 -8.79 33.79
N SER A 25 -1.88 -7.72 34.53
CA SER A 25 -1.87 -7.73 36.00
C SER A 25 -3.29 -7.45 36.50
N GLY A 26 -3.86 -8.43 37.19
CA GLY A 26 -5.19 -8.36 37.78
C GLY A 26 -5.22 -7.47 39.02
N PHE A 27 -6.26 -6.67 39.13
CA PHE A 27 -6.62 -5.94 40.35
C PHE A 27 -7.84 -6.61 40.98
N VAL A 28 -7.69 -7.00 42.25
CA VAL A 28 -8.75 -7.47 43.13
C VAL A 28 -9.42 -6.24 43.76
N ILE A 29 -10.75 -6.12 43.66
CA ILE A 29 -11.52 -5.12 44.42
C ILE A 29 -12.44 -5.87 45.38
N LEU A 30 -12.30 -5.55 46.67
CA LEU A 30 -13.15 -6.03 47.75
C LEU A 30 -14.58 -5.47 47.62
N SER A 31 -15.54 -6.36 47.84
CA SER A 31 -16.96 -6.09 47.97
C SER A 31 -17.30 -5.43 49.30
N SER A 32 -18.30 -4.53 49.29
CA SER A 32 -19.12 -4.19 50.45
C SER A 32 -20.48 -3.70 49.96
N PHE A 33 -21.53 -4.44 50.29
CA PHE A 33 -22.94 -4.14 50.03
C PHE A 33 -23.47 -3.14 51.07
N VAL A 34 -24.19 -2.11 50.63
CA VAL A 34 -25.32 -1.54 51.38
C VAL A 34 -26.42 -1.10 50.40
N ILE A 35 -27.63 -1.59 50.65
CA ILE A 35 -28.87 -1.37 49.89
C ILE A 35 -29.51 -0.05 50.33
N ARG A 36 -30.03 0.75 49.39
CA ARG A 36 -31.24 1.55 49.62
C ARG A 36 -31.97 1.86 48.30
N ALA A 37 -33.26 1.55 48.30
CA ALA A 37 -34.20 1.64 47.20
C ALA A 37 -34.53 3.09 46.80
N SER A 38 -34.80 3.35 45.51
CA SER A 38 -35.71 4.40 45.05
C SER A 38 -36.08 4.23 43.57
N SER A 39 -37.40 4.08 43.35
CA SER A 39 -38.23 4.57 42.23
C SER A 39 -37.76 4.36 40.78
N PHE A 40 -38.42 3.41 40.10
CA PHE A 40 -38.36 3.22 38.65
C PHE A 40 -38.96 4.40 37.88
N LEU A 41 -38.13 5.17 37.17
CA LEU A 41 -38.53 5.89 35.96
C LEU A 41 -38.04 5.06 34.76
N LEU A 42 -38.97 4.44 34.03
CA LEU A 42 -38.70 3.77 32.75
C LEU A 42 -38.46 4.83 31.67
N LEU A 43 -37.24 5.36 31.60
CA LEU A 43 -36.71 5.96 30.39
C LEU A 43 -36.49 4.82 29.38
N ALA A 44 -37.30 4.81 28.31
CA ALA A 44 -37.07 3.95 27.16
C ALA A 44 -35.74 4.33 26.50
N VAL A 45 -34.64 3.75 26.99
CA VAL A 45 -33.34 3.79 26.35
C VAL A 45 -33.45 2.89 25.13
N PHE A 46 -33.76 3.46 23.97
CA PHE A 46 -33.51 2.77 22.72
C PHE A 46 -32.01 2.46 22.67
N PRO A 47 -31.58 1.19 22.64
CA PRO A 47 -30.17 0.88 22.48
C PRO A 47 -29.77 1.43 21.10
N ARG A 48 -28.96 2.49 21.09
CA ARG A 48 -28.18 2.85 19.90
C ARG A 48 -27.37 1.60 19.60
N ALA A 49 -27.70 0.92 18.50
CA ALA A 49 -26.90 -0.18 18.00
C ALA A 49 -25.46 0.36 17.87
N VAL A 50 -24.58 -0.08 18.77
CA VAL A 50 -23.17 0.24 18.72
C VAL A 50 -22.67 -0.45 17.46
N GLN A 51 -22.55 0.31 16.37
CA GLN A 51 -21.93 -0.19 15.16
C GLN A 51 -20.46 -0.44 15.50
N ALA A 52 -20.00 -1.69 15.34
CA ALA A 52 -18.60 -1.99 15.49
C ALA A 52 -17.78 -1.09 14.54
N ALA A 53 -16.69 -0.53 15.05
CA ALA A 53 -15.79 0.27 14.23
C ALA A 53 -15.12 -0.62 13.17
N ASP A 54 -14.90 -0.06 11.98
CA ASP A 54 -14.14 -0.74 10.94
C ASP A 54 -12.65 -0.72 11.31
N ASN A 55 -11.96 -1.85 11.13
CA ASN A 55 -10.52 -1.95 11.33
C ASN A 55 -9.80 -1.48 10.07
N ILE A 56 -9.68 -0.18 9.89
CA ILE A 56 -9.13 0.42 8.66
C ILE A 56 -7.70 0.91 8.86
N SER A 57 -6.96 0.92 7.76
CA SER A 57 -5.62 1.51 7.68
C SER A 57 -5.61 3.00 8.05
N VAL A 58 -4.42 3.56 8.30
CA VAL A 58 -4.26 4.99 8.61
C VAL A 58 -4.72 5.85 7.44
N LEU A 59 -5.65 6.78 7.73
CA LEU A 59 -6.37 7.59 6.73
C LEU A 59 -7.11 6.75 5.66
N GLY A 60 -7.35 5.47 5.95
CA GLY A 60 -8.15 4.57 5.13
C GLY A 60 -9.58 5.06 4.94
N SER A 61 -10.20 4.60 3.86
CA SER A 61 -11.61 4.88 3.60
C SER A 61 -12.45 3.69 4.03
N LYS A 62 -13.63 3.95 4.59
CA LYS A 62 -14.59 2.90 4.91
C LYS A 62 -14.87 2.04 3.67
N PRO A 63 -14.69 0.71 3.75
CA PRO A 63 -14.93 -0.18 2.62
C PRO A 63 -16.39 -0.11 2.14
N LYS A 64 -16.58 0.02 0.83
CA LYS A 64 -17.92 0.02 0.22
C LYS A 64 -18.24 -1.37 -0.32
N TRP A 65 -18.38 -2.34 0.58
CA TRP A 65 -18.61 -3.76 0.25
C TRP A 65 -19.76 -4.00 -0.75
N SER A 66 -20.82 -3.19 -0.73
CA SER A 66 -21.93 -3.27 -1.69
C SER A 66 -21.50 -3.07 -3.15
N VAL A 67 -20.36 -2.42 -3.41
CA VAL A 67 -19.79 -2.31 -4.76
C VAL A 67 -19.47 -3.70 -5.32
N LEU A 68 -19.07 -4.65 -4.48
CA LEU A 68 -18.70 -6.01 -4.90
C LEU A 68 -19.90 -6.82 -5.40
N GLU A 69 -21.13 -6.42 -5.10
CA GLU A 69 -22.33 -7.09 -5.62
C GLU A 69 -22.40 -7.07 -7.15
N ARG A 70 -21.77 -6.09 -7.80
CA ARG A 70 -21.68 -6.03 -9.27
C ARG A 70 -20.80 -7.13 -9.87
N TYR A 71 -20.00 -7.81 -9.05
CA TYR A 71 -19.10 -8.89 -9.48
C TYR A 71 -19.68 -10.29 -9.24
N GLN A 72 -20.91 -10.40 -8.76
CA GLN A 72 -21.57 -11.68 -8.55
C GLN A 72 -21.64 -12.49 -9.84
N LYS A 73 -21.28 -13.78 -9.76
CA LYS A 73 -21.21 -14.72 -10.88
C LYS A 73 -20.34 -14.25 -12.06
N THR A 74 -19.38 -13.35 -11.82
CA THR A 74 -18.44 -12.97 -12.87
C THR A 74 -17.26 -13.93 -12.97
N ILE A 75 -16.93 -14.65 -11.88
CA ILE A 75 -15.74 -15.50 -11.75
C ILE A 75 -16.11 -16.95 -11.43
N ARG A 76 -15.34 -17.92 -11.93
CA ARG A 76 -15.45 -19.33 -11.53
C ARG A 76 -14.67 -19.59 -10.23
N ARG A 77 -15.04 -20.65 -9.50
CA ARG A 77 -14.40 -21.02 -8.24
C ARG A 77 -12.89 -21.24 -8.38
N ASP A 78 -12.48 -22.01 -9.38
CA ASP A 78 -11.09 -22.37 -9.63
C ASP A 78 -10.24 -21.17 -10.04
N GLU A 79 -10.77 -20.29 -10.90
CA GLU A 79 -10.13 -19.01 -11.24
C GLU A 79 -9.95 -18.14 -9.98
N PHE A 80 -10.98 -18.01 -9.15
CA PHE A 80 -10.89 -17.24 -7.90
C PHE A 80 -9.86 -17.85 -6.93
N ALA A 81 -9.84 -19.17 -6.80
CA ALA A 81 -8.88 -19.88 -5.95
C ALA A 81 -7.44 -19.72 -6.44
N HIS A 82 -7.20 -19.81 -7.75
CA HIS A 82 -5.89 -19.54 -8.36
C HIS A 82 -5.43 -18.11 -8.06
N LEU A 83 -6.27 -17.11 -8.32
CA LEU A 83 -5.93 -15.72 -8.04
C LEU A 83 -5.63 -15.49 -6.55
N ILE A 84 -6.42 -16.07 -5.63
CA ILE A 84 -6.15 -15.93 -4.20
C ILE A 84 -4.84 -16.61 -3.82
N ASN A 85 -4.66 -17.89 -4.12
CA ASN A 85 -3.57 -18.69 -3.56
C ASN A 85 -2.22 -18.41 -4.23
N ASP A 86 -2.23 -18.18 -5.55
CA ASP A 86 -1.00 -18.18 -6.35
C ASP A 86 -0.53 -16.76 -6.71
N ILE A 87 -1.38 -15.74 -6.49
CA ILE A 87 -1.11 -14.36 -6.92
C ILE A 87 -1.27 -13.38 -5.77
N TYR A 88 -2.44 -13.32 -5.14
CA TYR A 88 -2.74 -12.27 -4.15
C TYR A 88 -2.31 -12.62 -2.73
N CYS A 89 -2.30 -13.89 -2.35
CA CYS A 89 -2.01 -14.35 -0.97
C CYS A 89 -0.97 -15.48 -0.97
N THR A 90 0.16 -15.28 -1.64
CA THR A 90 1.23 -16.29 -1.79
C THR A 90 1.89 -16.72 -0.48
N HIS A 91 1.69 -15.95 0.61
CA HIS A 91 2.15 -16.26 1.97
C HIS A 91 1.06 -16.91 2.85
N GLY A 92 -0.02 -17.37 2.23
CA GLY A 92 -1.18 -17.92 2.90
C GLY A 92 -2.21 -16.85 3.29
N LEU A 93 -3.42 -17.32 3.58
CA LEU A 93 -4.56 -16.51 3.97
C LEU A 93 -5.29 -17.20 5.12
N ALA A 94 -5.54 -16.45 6.20
CA ALA A 94 -6.24 -17.00 7.34
C ALA A 94 -7.70 -17.38 6.95
N PRO A 95 -8.16 -18.62 7.22
CA PRO A 95 -9.48 -19.09 6.76
C PRO A 95 -10.68 -18.30 7.31
N ASP A 96 -10.50 -17.61 8.42
CA ASP A 96 -11.50 -16.74 9.03
C ASP A 96 -11.63 -15.38 8.32
N LEU A 97 -10.59 -14.94 7.59
CA LEU A 97 -10.64 -13.77 6.72
C LEU A 97 -11.35 -14.05 5.39
N LEU A 98 -11.10 -15.24 4.82
CA LEU A 98 -11.70 -15.64 3.55
C LEU A 98 -11.77 -17.17 3.44
N GLU A 99 -12.94 -17.67 3.09
CA GLU A 99 -13.20 -19.10 2.90
C GLU A 99 -13.79 -19.35 1.51
N ILE A 100 -13.18 -20.27 0.75
CA ILE A 100 -13.64 -20.66 -0.59
C ILE A 100 -14.44 -21.97 -0.49
N ASN A 101 -15.75 -21.88 -0.68
CA ASN A 101 -16.67 -23.01 -0.71
C ASN A 101 -16.90 -23.50 -2.16
N GLY A 102 -17.76 -24.51 -2.32
CA GLY A 102 -18.06 -25.09 -3.64
C GLY A 102 -18.71 -24.13 -4.63
N LYS A 103 -19.60 -23.24 -4.17
CA LYS A 103 -20.35 -22.28 -5.03
C LYS A 103 -20.13 -20.81 -4.65
N THR A 104 -19.45 -20.55 -3.54
CA THR A 104 -19.29 -19.21 -2.99
C THR A 104 -17.92 -19.00 -2.37
N ALA A 105 -17.51 -17.75 -2.22
CA ALA A 105 -16.49 -17.34 -1.26
C ALA A 105 -17.14 -16.47 -0.17
N ARG A 106 -16.79 -16.73 1.08
CA ARG A 106 -17.20 -15.93 2.24
C ARG A 106 -16.01 -15.07 2.65
N ILE A 107 -16.20 -13.76 2.71
CA ILE A 107 -15.12 -12.78 2.93
C ILE A 107 -15.47 -11.93 4.14
N LEU A 108 -14.57 -11.83 5.12
CA LEU A 108 -14.78 -11.04 6.32
C LEU A 108 -14.86 -9.54 6.00
N MET A 109 -15.97 -8.91 6.32
CA MET A 109 -16.17 -7.47 6.14
C MET A 109 -15.71 -6.67 7.35
N ASN A 110 -15.98 -7.20 8.55
CA ASN A 110 -15.64 -6.59 9.83
C ASN A 110 -15.62 -7.69 10.90
N ARG A 111 -14.47 -7.86 11.56
CA ARG A 111 -14.22 -8.89 12.57
C ARG A 111 -15.08 -8.72 13.82
N ALA A 112 -15.16 -7.51 14.35
CA ALA A 112 -15.90 -7.23 15.59
C ALA A 112 -17.43 -7.41 15.41
N ALA A 113 -17.96 -7.09 14.23
CA ALA A 113 -19.37 -7.29 13.90
C ALA A 113 -19.70 -8.69 13.39
N GLN A 114 -18.70 -9.56 13.15
CA GLN A 114 -18.87 -10.85 12.49
C GLN A 114 -19.69 -10.75 11.19
N LYS A 115 -19.41 -9.71 10.39
CA LYS A 115 -20.10 -9.46 9.11
C LYS A 115 -19.28 -10.01 7.96
N PHE A 116 -19.97 -10.62 7.00
CA PHE A 116 -19.34 -11.26 5.85
C PHE A 116 -20.03 -10.87 4.55
N PHE A 117 -19.23 -10.75 3.50
CA PHE A 117 -19.68 -10.64 2.12
C PHE A 117 -19.63 -12.03 1.49
N THR A 118 -20.68 -12.40 0.75
CA THR A 118 -20.74 -13.68 0.04
C THR A 118 -20.67 -13.45 -1.45
N LEU A 119 -19.54 -13.79 -2.05
CA LEU A 119 -19.37 -13.85 -3.50
C LEU A 119 -19.91 -15.18 -4.02
N ARG A 120 -20.79 -15.15 -5.02
CA ARG A 120 -21.29 -16.33 -5.74
C ARG A 120 -20.48 -16.52 -7.02
N PHE A 121 -20.03 -17.74 -7.24
CA PHE A 121 -19.30 -18.10 -8.45
C PHE A 121 -20.26 -18.35 -9.62
N ALA A 122 -19.74 -18.19 -10.83
CA ALA A 122 -20.38 -18.70 -12.04
C ALA A 122 -20.31 -20.23 -12.05
N GLU A 123 -21.34 -20.88 -12.60
CA GLU A 123 -21.41 -22.35 -12.68
C GLU A 123 -20.46 -22.90 -13.76
N SER A 124 -20.32 -22.15 -14.86
CA SER A 124 -19.45 -22.45 -15.99
C SER A 124 -18.95 -21.15 -16.66
N GLY A 125 -17.94 -21.25 -17.52
CA GLY A 125 -17.42 -20.11 -18.27
C GLY A 125 -18.47 -19.43 -19.16
N ALA A 126 -19.39 -20.22 -19.74
CA ALA A 126 -20.50 -19.71 -20.55
C ALA A 126 -21.54 -18.93 -19.73
N SER A 127 -21.60 -19.16 -18.42
CA SER A 127 -22.52 -18.49 -17.49
C SER A 127 -21.91 -17.28 -16.77
N CYS A 128 -20.65 -16.93 -17.06
CA CYS A 128 -19.99 -15.80 -16.41
C CYS A 128 -20.65 -14.48 -16.82
N ASN A 129 -21.05 -13.70 -15.82
CA ASN A 129 -21.48 -12.33 -16.03
C ASN A 129 -20.32 -11.45 -16.55
N PRO A 130 -20.59 -10.41 -17.34
CA PRO A 130 -19.59 -9.43 -17.74
C PRO A 130 -18.90 -8.80 -16.53
N VAL A 131 -17.57 -8.71 -16.56
CA VAL A 131 -16.79 -8.10 -15.48
C VAL A 131 -16.94 -6.57 -15.52
N PRO A 132 -17.45 -5.92 -14.45
CA PRO A 132 -17.42 -4.46 -14.34
C PRO A 132 -15.98 -3.95 -14.25
N ARG A 133 -15.59 -3.02 -15.12
CA ARG A 133 -14.25 -2.42 -15.13
C ARG A 133 -14.31 -0.90 -15.23
N LEU A 134 -13.35 -0.25 -14.58
CA LEU A 134 -13.08 1.19 -14.73
C LEU A 134 -11.98 1.47 -15.77
N TRP A 135 -11.46 0.40 -16.37
CA TRP A 135 -10.36 0.36 -17.33
C TRP A 135 -10.71 -0.62 -18.46
N ARG A 136 -9.96 -0.61 -19.54
CA ARG A 136 -10.24 -1.41 -20.74
C ARG A 136 -9.15 -2.46 -20.98
N PRO A 137 -9.50 -3.75 -21.16
CA PRO A 137 -8.54 -4.79 -21.53
C PRO A 137 -7.98 -4.58 -22.92
N ALA A 138 -6.79 -5.11 -23.21
CA ALA A 138 -6.11 -4.93 -24.49
C ALA A 138 -7.00 -5.33 -25.68
N LYS A 139 -7.75 -6.44 -25.54
CA LYS A 139 -8.70 -6.94 -26.56
C LYS A 139 -9.85 -5.97 -26.90
N SER A 140 -10.11 -4.98 -26.05
CA SER A 140 -11.15 -3.96 -26.28
C SER A 140 -10.61 -2.68 -26.92
N LEU A 141 -9.29 -2.60 -27.13
CA LEU A 141 -8.65 -1.51 -27.85
C LEU A 141 -8.67 -1.79 -29.36
N PRO A 142 -8.59 -0.77 -30.21
CA PRO A 142 -8.43 -0.95 -31.64
C PRO A 142 -7.16 -1.77 -31.95
N PRO A 143 -7.14 -2.54 -33.06
CA PRO A 143 -5.92 -3.21 -33.50
C PRO A 143 -4.74 -2.25 -33.60
N ALA A 144 -3.57 -2.68 -33.12
CA ALA A 144 -2.35 -1.89 -33.16
C ALA A 144 -1.97 -1.56 -34.61
N LYS A 145 -1.76 -0.28 -34.90
CA LYS A 145 -1.28 0.19 -36.21
C LYS A 145 0.22 0.41 -36.13
N PRO A 146 1.03 0.03 -37.14
CA PRO A 146 2.49 0.19 -37.08
C PRO A 146 2.94 1.61 -36.71
N GLU A 147 2.30 2.63 -37.29
CA GLU A 147 2.63 4.04 -37.06
C GLU A 147 2.21 4.57 -35.68
N LYS A 148 1.15 4.00 -35.11
CA LYS A 148 0.52 4.43 -33.84
C LYS A 148 0.08 3.20 -33.04
N PRO A 149 1.03 2.41 -32.52
CA PRO A 149 0.72 1.13 -31.89
C PRO A 149 -0.08 1.27 -30.59
N LEU A 150 -0.04 2.45 -29.95
CA LEU A 150 -0.76 2.75 -28.71
C LEU A 150 -2.05 3.55 -28.95
N SER A 151 -2.52 3.62 -30.20
CA SER A 151 -3.69 4.41 -30.59
C SER A 151 -4.92 4.08 -29.73
N GLY A 152 -5.36 5.05 -28.94
CA GLY A 152 -6.58 4.95 -28.14
C GLY A 152 -6.36 4.42 -26.71
N LEU A 153 -5.16 3.92 -26.37
CA LEU A 153 -4.79 3.55 -25.00
C LEU A 153 -4.71 4.80 -24.12
N ARG A 154 -5.32 4.77 -22.93
CA ARG A 154 -5.24 5.86 -21.93
C ARG A 154 -4.24 5.47 -20.86
N ILE A 155 -3.17 6.25 -20.73
CA ILE A 155 -2.13 6.03 -19.73
C ILE A 155 -2.11 7.23 -18.79
N ALA A 156 -2.16 6.98 -17.48
CA ALA A 156 -1.83 7.96 -16.47
C ALA A 156 -0.38 7.75 -16.01
N LEU A 157 0.43 8.80 -16.05
CA LEU A 157 1.76 8.80 -15.47
C LEU A 157 1.68 9.32 -14.04
N ASP A 158 2.17 8.54 -13.08
CA ASP A 158 2.30 8.93 -11.67
C ASP A 158 3.78 9.06 -11.29
N PRO A 159 4.35 10.27 -11.38
CA PRO A 159 5.69 10.52 -10.87
C PRO A 159 5.72 10.43 -9.35
N GLY A 160 6.36 9.38 -8.82
CA GLY A 160 6.51 9.14 -7.39
C GLY A 160 7.11 10.33 -6.65
N HIS A 161 6.84 10.39 -5.34
CA HIS A 161 7.39 11.40 -4.44
C HIS A 161 6.99 12.84 -4.76
N LEU A 162 7.42 13.76 -3.89
CA LEU A 162 7.35 15.20 -4.06
C LEU A 162 8.75 15.81 -4.06
N ASP A 163 8.89 17.01 -4.63
CA ASP A 163 10.17 17.69 -4.76
C ASP A 163 10.12 19.14 -4.22
N GLY A 164 11.19 19.90 -4.34
CA GLY A 164 11.30 21.25 -3.82
C GLY A 164 11.48 21.21 -2.31
N LYS A 165 10.64 21.96 -1.58
CA LYS A 165 10.69 21.98 -0.12
C LYS A 165 10.28 20.65 0.53
N TRP A 166 9.64 19.74 -0.21
CA TRP A 166 9.15 18.46 0.29
C TRP A 166 10.22 17.34 0.28
N ALA A 167 11.22 17.42 -0.60
CA ALA A 167 12.17 16.33 -0.82
C ALA A 167 12.92 15.89 0.46
N LYS A 168 13.32 16.86 1.31
CA LYS A 168 13.96 16.58 2.60
C LYS A 168 13.02 15.94 3.62
N MET A 169 11.74 16.34 3.60
CA MET A 169 10.71 15.78 4.50
C MET A 169 10.40 14.32 4.15
N GLU A 170 10.41 13.96 2.86
CA GLU A 170 10.20 12.57 2.44
C GLU A 170 11.43 11.68 2.63
N GLU A 171 12.57 12.27 2.98
CA GLU A 171 13.88 11.61 3.05
C GLU A 171 14.26 10.91 1.72
N ARG A 172 13.71 11.38 0.60
CA ARG A 172 14.04 10.94 -0.77
C ARG A 172 14.96 11.95 -1.46
N TRP A 173 16.00 12.30 -0.72
CA TRP A 173 16.95 13.35 -1.06
C TRP A 173 18.33 13.01 -0.53
N PHE A 174 19.35 13.27 -1.34
CA PHE A 174 20.72 13.30 -0.84
C PHE A 174 21.63 14.27 -1.60
N GLN A 175 22.77 14.58 -1.01
CA GLN A 175 23.81 15.42 -1.59
C GLN A 175 25.19 14.96 -1.14
N VAL A 176 26.14 14.84 -2.08
CA VAL A 176 27.54 14.53 -1.80
C VAL A 176 28.40 15.74 -2.14
N GLY A 177 29.09 16.27 -1.12
CA GLY A 177 29.92 17.47 -1.25
C GLY A 177 29.14 18.68 -1.77
N SER A 178 29.72 19.41 -2.73
CA SER A 178 29.10 20.58 -3.38
C SER A 178 28.22 20.24 -4.59
N SER A 179 28.01 18.95 -4.89
CA SER A 179 27.21 18.52 -6.05
C SER A 179 25.74 18.97 -5.91
N PRO A 180 25.02 19.19 -7.01
CA PRO A 180 23.57 19.38 -6.95
C PRO A 180 22.91 18.18 -6.26
N PRO A 181 21.87 18.43 -5.46
CA PRO A 181 21.19 17.35 -4.76
C PRO A 181 20.43 16.43 -5.71
N VAL A 182 20.43 15.14 -5.38
CA VAL A 182 19.55 14.13 -5.99
C VAL A 182 18.22 14.16 -5.24
N LYS A 183 17.12 14.34 -5.97
CA LYS A 183 15.75 14.42 -5.44
C LYS A 183 14.86 13.51 -6.27
N GLU A 184 14.38 12.43 -5.67
CA GLU A 184 13.62 11.41 -6.41
C GLU A 184 12.39 12.03 -7.09
N GLY A 185 11.63 12.88 -6.37
CA GLY A 185 10.46 13.55 -6.92
C GLY A 185 10.73 14.44 -8.14
N ASP A 186 11.93 15.02 -8.27
CA ASP A 186 12.30 15.79 -9.46
C ASP A 186 12.58 14.85 -10.64
N LEU A 187 13.35 13.80 -10.38
CA LEU A 187 13.77 12.83 -11.37
C LEU A 187 12.57 12.09 -11.98
N THR A 188 11.64 11.61 -11.14
CA THR A 188 10.43 10.93 -11.62
C THR A 188 9.57 11.85 -12.48
N LEU A 189 9.41 13.13 -12.09
CA LEU A 189 8.65 14.11 -12.86
C LEU A 189 9.34 14.43 -14.20
N LYS A 190 10.66 14.55 -14.20
CA LYS A 190 11.45 14.76 -15.42
C LYS A 190 11.30 13.57 -16.38
N VAL A 191 11.42 12.33 -15.88
CA VAL A 191 11.19 11.12 -16.69
C VAL A 191 9.78 11.10 -17.26
N ALA A 192 8.76 11.39 -16.44
CA ALA A 192 7.37 11.44 -16.90
C ALA A 192 7.17 12.45 -18.05
N ARG A 193 7.79 13.63 -17.94
CA ARG A 193 7.77 14.67 -18.98
C ARG A 193 8.51 14.28 -20.25
N ILE A 194 9.54 13.44 -20.15
CA ILE A 194 10.27 12.89 -21.32
C ILE A 194 9.42 11.82 -22.03
N ILE A 195 8.84 10.87 -21.30
CA ILE A 195 8.11 9.74 -21.91
C ILE A 195 6.73 10.16 -22.42
N ALA A 196 6.07 11.15 -21.81
CA ALA A 196 4.74 11.59 -22.22
C ALA A 196 4.63 11.98 -23.70
N PRO A 197 5.48 12.86 -24.27
CA PRO A 197 5.43 13.17 -25.70
C PRO A 197 5.77 11.97 -26.58
N GLN A 198 6.65 11.06 -26.14
CA GLN A 198 6.98 9.84 -26.89
C GLN A 198 5.77 8.91 -27.00
N LEU A 199 5.10 8.64 -25.88
CA LEU A 199 3.88 7.83 -25.84
C LEU A 199 2.74 8.46 -26.65
N ARG A 200 2.61 9.80 -26.61
CA ARG A 200 1.63 10.52 -27.46
C ARG A 200 1.91 10.36 -28.94
N ARG A 201 3.18 10.39 -29.37
CA ARG A 201 3.55 10.13 -30.77
C ARG A 201 3.15 8.72 -31.21
N LEU A 202 3.27 7.74 -30.33
CA LEU A 202 2.81 6.35 -30.54
C LEU A 202 1.28 6.20 -30.49
N GLY A 203 0.51 7.26 -30.23
CA GLY A 203 -0.95 7.29 -30.27
C GLY A 203 -1.66 7.19 -28.91
N ALA A 204 -0.93 7.10 -27.80
CA ALA A 204 -1.52 7.03 -26.47
C ALA A 204 -2.11 8.39 -26.04
N LYS A 205 -3.18 8.33 -25.24
CA LYS A 205 -3.74 9.48 -24.52
C LYS A 205 -3.10 9.54 -23.14
N ILE A 206 -2.30 10.57 -22.89
CA ILE A 206 -1.53 10.72 -21.64
C ILE A 206 -2.15 11.75 -20.70
N SER A 207 -2.44 11.31 -19.48
CA SER A 207 -2.73 12.16 -18.33
C SER A 207 -1.61 12.07 -17.29
N PHE A 208 -1.51 13.08 -16.44
CA PHE A 208 -0.58 13.12 -15.31
C PHE A 208 -1.36 13.06 -14.01
N VAL A 209 -0.95 12.18 -13.09
CA VAL A 209 -1.49 12.16 -11.71
C VAL A 209 -0.98 13.37 -10.94
N ARG A 210 0.29 13.75 -11.13
CA ARG A 210 0.81 15.10 -10.86
C ARG A 210 1.69 15.57 -12.01
N ASN A 211 1.69 16.88 -12.27
CA ASN A 211 2.54 17.50 -13.31
C ASN A 211 3.36 18.69 -12.78
N SER A 212 3.49 18.80 -11.46
CA SER A 212 4.31 19.80 -10.78
C SER A 212 4.91 19.21 -9.50
N ASN A 213 5.81 19.94 -8.86
CA ASN A 213 6.39 19.55 -7.58
C ASN A 213 5.46 19.80 -6.38
N GLU A 214 4.28 20.38 -6.63
CA GLU A 214 3.29 20.61 -5.59
C GLU A 214 2.47 19.34 -5.29
N PRO A 215 2.12 19.11 -4.00
CA PRO A 215 1.24 18.02 -3.60
C PRO A 215 -0.17 18.24 -4.14
N ILE A 216 -0.85 17.15 -4.50
CA ILE A 216 -2.26 17.21 -4.93
C ILE A 216 -3.24 17.01 -3.77
N ALA A 217 -2.77 16.50 -2.63
CA ALA A 217 -3.52 16.48 -1.38
C ALA A 217 -3.94 17.90 -0.98
N PRO A 218 -5.17 18.10 -0.47
CA PRO A 218 -5.58 19.41 0.03
C PRO A 218 -4.98 19.71 1.41
N LYS A 219 -4.70 18.68 2.21
CA LYS A 219 -4.13 18.81 3.57
C LYS A 219 -2.61 18.94 3.54
N ARG A 220 -2.04 19.50 4.59
CA ARG A 220 -0.61 19.70 4.85
C ARG A 220 -0.24 19.14 6.22
N PRO A 221 1.06 19.03 6.57
CA PRO A 221 1.49 18.46 7.85
C PRO A 221 0.76 19.06 9.07
N ASP A 222 0.59 20.38 9.10
CA ASP A 222 -0.08 21.05 10.22
C ASP A 222 -1.53 20.56 10.47
N ASP A 223 -2.25 20.15 9.42
CA ASP A 223 -3.60 19.60 9.52
C ASP A 223 -3.66 18.24 10.23
N PHE A 224 -2.50 17.59 10.45
CA PHE A 224 -2.40 16.25 11.03
C PHE A 224 -1.88 16.24 12.47
N LYS A 225 -1.53 17.38 13.07
CA LYS A 225 -0.93 17.46 14.42
C LYS A 225 -1.74 16.74 15.50
N GLU A 226 -3.06 16.90 15.48
CA GLU A 226 -3.93 16.25 16.47
C GLU A 226 -3.97 14.73 16.28
N LEU A 227 -4.09 14.27 15.03
CA LEU A 227 -4.08 12.84 14.70
C LEU A 227 -2.72 12.21 15.02
N ALA A 228 -1.63 12.88 14.67
CA ALA A 228 -0.27 12.48 14.99
C ALA A 228 -0.09 12.27 16.50
N ARG A 229 -0.52 13.23 17.33
CA ARG A 229 -0.49 13.10 18.79
C ARG A 229 -1.26 11.86 19.27
N LYS A 230 -2.47 11.63 18.76
CA LYS A 230 -3.29 10.47 19.15
C LYS A 230 -2.63 9.14 18.78
N ILE A 231 -2.03 9.06 17.58
CA ILE A 231 -1.30 7.86 17.12
C ILE A 231 -0.09 7.60 18.01
N LEU A 232 0.71 8.62 18.30
CA LEU A 232 1.90 8.50 19.16
C LEU A 232 1.54 8.03 20.57
N ILE A 233 0.51 8.61 21.19
CA ILE A 233 0.02 8.17 22.51
C ILE A 233 -0.45 6.72 22.47
N LYS A 234 -1.24 6.35 21.45
CA LYS A 234 -1.70 4.96 21.27
C LYS A 234 -0.52 3.98 21.10
N ASN A 235 0.56 4.42 20.47
CA ASN A 235 1.76 3.63 20.22
C ASN A 235 2.78 3.69 21.38
N GLY A 236 2.39 4.18 22.57
CA GLY A 236 3.23 4.12 23.77
C GLY A 236 4.10 5.35 24.03
N VAL A 237 3.85 6.48 23.35
CA VAL A 237 4.49 7.77 23.62
C VAL A 237 3.49 8.70 24.33
N PRO A 238 3.33 8.60 25.67
CA PRO A 238 2.25 9.28 26.40
C PRO A 238 2.36 10.81 26.37
N GLN A 239 3.57 11.35 26.27
CA GLN A 239 3.86 12.78 26.20
C GLN A 239 4.70 13.08 24.95
N PRO A 240 4.10 13.04 23.75
CA PRO A 240 4.84 13.24 22.51
C PRO A 240 5.31 14.70 22.40
N ARG A 241 6.58 14.88 22.08
CA ARG A 241 7.18 16.21 21.87
C ARG A 241 6.62 16.83 20.59
N SER A 242 6.55 18.15 20.53
CA SER A 242 6.00 18.84 19.36
C SER A 242 6.93 18.79 18.15
N ASP A 243 8.23 18.96 18.38
CA ASP A 243 9.26 19.09 17.33
C ASP A 243 10.53 18.32 17.70
N VAL A 244 11.40 18.16 16.72
CA VAL A 244 12.77 17.64 16.89
C VAL A 244 13.63 18.66 17.62
N LEU A 245 14.59 18.22 18.43
CA LEU A 245 15.53 19.12 19.11
C LEU A 245 16.62 19.60 18.15
N ASP A 246 17.12 18.69 17.33
CA ASP A 246 18.15 18.92 16.33
C ASP A 246 18.06 17.86 15.21
N PRO A 247 18.77 18.01 14.08
CA PRO A 247 18.69 17.07 12.96
C PRO A 247 19.06 15.62 13.28
N ASN A 248 19.84 15.36 14.33
CA ASN A 248 20.31 14.05 14.75
C ASN A 248 19.54 13.49 15.96
N ASP A 249 18.40 14.10 16.31
CA ASP A 249 17.55 13.67 17.41
C ASP A 249 17.17 12.17 17.26
N PRO A 250 17.67 11.28 18.13
CA PRO A 250 17.43 9.83 18.01
C PRO A 250 15.96 9.47 18.28
N ALA A 251 15.19 10.38 18.85
CA ALA A 251 13.76 10.23 19.10
C ALA A 251 12.92 11.14 18.17
N LYS A 252 13.47 11.59 17.02
CA LYS A 252 12.73 12.40 16.04
C LYS A 252 11.40 11.77 15.63
N GLU A 253 11.36 10.45 15.52
CA GLU A 253 10.18 9.70 15.09
C GLU A 253 9.02 9.76 16.09
N GLN A 254 9.32 10.06 17.35
CA GLN A 254 8.36 10.18 18.43
C GLN A 254 7.76 11.60 18.54
N THR A 255 8.10 12.49 17.61
CA THR A 255 7.62 13.87 17.60
C THR A 255 6.32 14.01 16.79
N ILE A 256 5.46 14.93 17.23
CA ILE A 256 4.21 15.25 16.53
C ILE A 256 4.51 15.74 15.11
N ARG A 257 5.55 16.57 14.93
CA ARG A 257 5.98 17.03 13.61
C ARG A 257 6.28 15.88 12.67
N TRP A 258 7.19 14.98 13.04
CA TRP A 258 7.58 13.84 12.21
C TRP A 258 6.37 12.99 11.81
N GLN A 259 5.56 12.61 12.79
CA GLN A 259 4.36 11.80 12.53
C GLN A 259 3.36 12.54 11.63
N SER A 260 3.25 13.86 11.75
CA SER A 260 2.38 14.69 10.89
C SER A 260 2.89 14.75 9.45
N GLU A 261 4.21 14.81 9.26
CA GLU A 261 4.85 14.77 7.94
C GLU A 261 4.62 13.40 7.27
N ILE A 262 4.78 12.29 8.00
CA ILE A 262 4.46 10.94 7.54
C ILE A 262 2.98 10.81 7.12
N LEU A 263 2.05 11.30 7.95
CA LEU A 263 0.61 11.31 7.65
C LEU A 263 0.30 12.09 6.37
N PHE A 264 1.05 13.16 6.11
CA PHE A 264 0.90 13.98 4.92
C PHE A 264 1.41 13.27 3.66
N TYR A 265 2.71 12.99 3.54
CA TYR A 265 3.29 12.55 2.26
C TYR A 265 3.04 11.06 1.99
N ARG A 266 3.02 10.21 3.02
CA ARG A 266 2.90 8.76 2.84
C ARG A 266 1.44 8.32 2.75
N TYR A 267 0.56 8.92 3.55
CA TYR A 267 -0.84 8.51 3.59
C TYR A 267 -1.74 9.44 2.79
N SER A 268 -1.79 10.73 3.13
CA SER A 268 -2.73 11.66 2.51
C SER A 268 -2.45 11.88 1.01
N GLU A 269 -1.20 12.09 0.62
CA GLU A 269 -0.82 12.34 -0.77
C GLU A 269 -1.02 11.09 -1.65
N ILE A 270 -0.51 9.92 -1.24
CA ILE A 270 -0.68 8.67 -2.00
C ILE A 270 -2.16 8.31 -2.16
N ARG A 271 -2.96 8.41 -1.10
CA ARG A 271 -4.41 8.16 -1.18
C ARG A 271 -5.11 9.15 -2.10
N ARG A 272 -4.71 10.43 -2.09
CA ARG A 272 -5.29 11.43 -3.00
C ARG A 272 -5.00 11.11 -4.47
N ARG A 273 -3.79 10.63 -4.78
CA ARG A 273 -3.41 10.17 -6.12
C ARG A 273 -4.26 9.00 -6.58
N ALA A 274 -4.46 8.00 -5.73
CA ALA A 274 -5.37 6.88 -6.00
C ALA A 274 -6.81 7.34 -6.24
N VAL A 275 -7.32 8.31 -5.45
CA VAL A 275 -8.67 8.89 -5.68
C VAL A 275 -8.74 9.57 -7.05
N LEU A 276 -7.74 10.38 -7.43
CA LEU A 276 -7.71 11.05 -8.73
C LEU A 276 -7.75 10.05 -9.89
N VAL A 277 -6.93 8.99 -9.81
CA VAL A 277 -6.91 7.90 -10.79
C VAL A 277 -8.28 7.24 -10.90
N ASN A 278 -8.84 6.82 -9.76
CA ASN A 278 -10.03 5.98 -9.69
C ASN A 278 -11.36 6.72 -9.93
N THR A 279 -11.40 8.05 -9.81
CA THR A 279 -12.67 8.81 -9.86
C THR A 279 -12.73 9.85 -10.97
N LYS A 280 -11.60 10.21 -11.58
CA LYS A 280 -11.53 11.26 -12.61
C LYS A 280 -10.77 10.83 -13.84
N LEU A 281 -9.59 10.24 -13.70
CA LEU A 281 -8.75 9.92 -14.85
C LEU A 281 -9.25 8.67 -15.59
N HIS A 282 -9.65 7.63 -14.85
CA HIS A 282 -10.07 6.32 -15.39
C HIS A 282 -9.16 5.84 -16.54
N PRO A 283 -7.83 5.78 -16.32
CA PRO A 283 -6.91 5.31 -17.35
C PRO A 283 -7.08 3.81 -17.55
N ASP A 284 -6.57 3.31 -18.67
CA ASP A 284 -6.47 1.86 -18.89
C ASP A 284 -5.20 1.29 -18.23
N LEU A 285 -4.15 2.11 -18.11
CA LEU A 285 -2.89 1.80 -17.45
C LEU A 285 -2.41 2.98 -16.60
N VAL A 286 -1.92 2.70 -15.39
CA VAL A 286 -1.15 3.67 -14.59
C VAL A 286 0.31 3.23 -14.57
N ILE A 287 1.23 4.14 -14.87
CA ILE A 287 2.67 3.89 -14.74
C ILE A 287 3.17 4.74 -13.57
N CYS A 288 3.47 4.08 -12.45
CA CYS A 288 4.09 4.70 -11.28
C CYS A 288 5.62 4.69 -11.45
N LEU A 289 6.24 5.86 -11.46
CA LEU A 289 7.68 6.01 -11.71
C LEU A 289 8.40 6.31 -10.40
N HIS A 290 9.44 5.53 -10.10
CA HIS A 290 10.26 5.66 -8.89
C HIS A 290 11.73 5.41 -9.21
N PHE A 291 12.61 5.90 -8.35
CA PHE A 291 14.03 5.53 -8.33
C PHE A 291 14.33 4.89 -6.99
N ASN A 292 14.88 3.68 -7.00
CA ASN A 292 15.38 3.08 -5.77
C ASN A 292 16.79 3.62 -5.47
N ALA A 293 17.22 3.52 -4.22
CA ALA A 293 18.56 3.86 -3.78
C ALA A 293 19.15 2.72 -2.95
N GLU A 294 20.42 2.43 -3.18
CA GLU A 294 21.18 1.44 -2.41
C GLU A 294 21.69 2.05 -1.09
N PRO A 295 21.81 1.26 0.00
CA PRO A 295 22.41 1.73 1.24
C PRO A 295 23.86 2.17 1.02
N TRP A 296 24.15 3.42 1.40
CA TRP A 296 25.44 4.09 1.21
C TRP A 296 26.36 4.09 2.45
N GLY A 297 26.08 3.23 3.44
CA GLY A 297 26.83 3.15 4.70
C GLY A 297 26.42 4.22 5.72
N ASP A 298 27.42 4.83 6.37
CA ASP A 298 27.22 5.85 7.43
C ASP A 298 26.51 7.10 6.86
N PRO A 299 25.30 7.43 7.33
CA PRO A 299 24.58 8.62 6.87
C PRO A 299 25.30 9.95 7.13
N ASN A 300 26.23 9.99 8.09
CA ASN A 300 27.03 11.19 8.39
C ASN A 300 28.24 11.33 7.46
N ASN A 301 28.64 10.23 6.81
CA ASN A 301 29.74 10.18 5.85
C ASN A 301 29.36 9.29 4.65
N PRO A 302 28.36 9.70 3.87
CA PRO A 302 27.80 8.86 2.82
C PRO A 302 28.81 8.63 1.70
N THR A 303 28.93 7.38 1.25
CA THR A 303 29.80 7.01 0.12
C THR A 303 28.98 6.42 -1.00
N LEU A 304 29.24 6.86 -2.23
CA LEU A 304 28.57 6.29 -3.40
C LEU A 304 28.93 4.80 -3.55
N VAL A 305 27.94 4.01 -3.95
CA VAL A 305 28.08 2.57 -4.18
C VAL A 305 27.83 2.24 -5.64
N ASP A 306 28.49 1.20 -6.14
CA ASP A 306 28.40 0.79 -7.55
C ASP A 306 27.17 -0.07 -7.85
N ALA A 307 26.48 -0.57 -6.81
CA ALA A 307 25.30 -1.41 -6.96
C ALA A 307 24.17 -0.64 -7.65
N ASN A 308 23.63 -1.23 -8.73
CA ASN A 308 22.55 -0.67 -9.53
C ASN A 308 21.70 -1.81 -10.08
N HIS A 309 20.39 -1.64 -10.05
CA HIS A 309 19.45 -2.70 -10.41
C HIS A 309 18.11 -2.11 -10.88
N LEU A 310 17.38 -2.87 -11.69
CA LEU A 310 16.02 -2.52 -12.09
C LEU A 310 14.99 -3.16 -11.16
N HIS A 311 13.90 -2.44 -10.91
CA HIS A 311 12.71 -2.94 -10.22
C HIS A 311 11.50 -2.76 -11.11
N LEU A 312 10.61 -3.75 -11.06
CA LEU A 312 9.27 -3.63 -11.58
C LEU A 312 8.32 -4.31 -10.59
N LEU A 313 7.31 -3.56 -10.14
CA LEU A 313 6.37 -4.01 -9.13
C LEU A 313 4.99 -4.16 -9.75
N VAL A 314 4.41 -5.34 -9.58
CA VAL A 314 3.00 -5.64 -9.87
C VAL A 314 2.32 -5.95 -8.55
N ASN A 315 1.06 -5.54 -8.41
CA ASN A 315 0.32 -5.76 -7.17
C ASN A 315 -0.04 -7.24 -7.00
N GLY A 316 0.28 -7.81 -5.84
CA GLY A 316 0.08 -9.20 -5.46
C GLY A 316 0.76 -9.47 -4.12
N SER A 317 0.78 -10.73 -3.67
CA SER A 317 1.53 -11.20 -2.49
C SER A 317 1.29 -10.39 -1.21
N TYR A 318 0.03 -10.06 -0.91
CA TYR A 318 -0.37 -9.41 0.33
C TYR A 318 -0.02 -10.31 1.53
N LEU A 319 0.45 -9.68 2.61
CA LEU A 319 0.72 -10.33 3.88
C LEU A 319 -0.58 -10.50 4.69
N GLN A 320 -0.61 -11.52 5.54
CA GLN A 320 -1.79 -11.80 6.39
C GLN A 320 -2.15 -10.60 7.28
N ASP A 321 -1.15 -9.93 7.84
CA ASP A 321 -1.34 -8.75 8.71
C ASP A 321 -1.90 -7.55 7.94
N GLU A 322 -1.56 -7.38 6.66
CA GLU A 322 -2.18 -6.35 5.81
C GLU A 322 -3.66 -6.67 5.60
N LEU A 323 -3.96 -7.94 5.37
CA LEU A 323 -5.32 -8.42 5.13
C LEU A 323 -6.17 -8.50 6.39
N GLU A 324 -5.66 -8.20 7.59
CA GLU A 324 -6.51 -7.96 8.78
C GLU A 324 -7.26 -6.63 8.69
N LEU A 325 -6.74 -5.66 7.91
CA LEU A 325 -7.39 -4.38 7.69
C LEU A 325 -8.55 -4.53 6.69
N ASP A 326 -9.72 -4.07 7.11
CA ASP A 326 -10.97 -4.21 6.36
C ASP A 326 -10.90 -3.53 4.98
N ASP A 327 -10.17 -2.42 4.85
CA ASP A 327 -10.00 -1.67 3.60
C ASP A 327 -8.97 -2.26 2.65
N GLU A 328 -7.84 -2.74 3.15
CA GLU A 328 -6.85 -3.42 2.32
C GLU A 328 -7.42 -4.74 1.76
N ARG A 329 -8.12 -5.51 2.60
CA ARG A 329 -8.84 -6.73 2.15
C ARG A 329 -9.92 -6.42 1.12
N PHE A 330 -10.69 -5.35 1.30
CA PHE A 330 -11.66 -4.90 0.31
C PHE A 330 -11.03 -4.52 -1.03
N GLU A 331 -9.94 -3.73 -1.01
CA GLU A 331 -9.26 -3.29 -2.24
C GLU A 331 -8.59 -4.46 -2.97
N MET A 332 -7.98 -5.40 -2.25
CA MET A 332 -7.44 -6.64 -2.82
C MET A 332 -8.55 -7.43 -3.54
N VAL A 333 -9.68 -7.69 -2.88
CA VAL A 333 -10.80 -8.43 -3.49
C VAL A 333 -11.36 -7.67 -4.70
N ARG A 334 -11.54 -6.35 -4.60
CA ARG A 334 -12.02 -5.52 -5.69
C ARG A 334 -11.08 -5.58 -6.90
N ARG A 335 -9.77 -5.55 -6.67
CA ARG A 335 -8.75 -5.62 -7.70
C ARG A 335 -8.71 -7.00 -8.35
N LEU A 336 -8.72 -8.07 -7.56
CA LEU A 336 -8.82 -9.45 -8.02
C LEU A 336 -10.04 -9.61 -8.94
N LEU A 337 -11.22 -9.19 -8.47
CA LEU A 337 -12.46 -9.26 -9.23
C LEU A 337 -12.48 -8.32 -10.44
N SER A 338 -11.59 -7.34 -10.53
CA SER A 338 -11.43 -6.54 -11.75
C SER A 338 -10.61 -7.25 -12.84
N ARG A 339 -9.89 -8.35 -12.52
CA ARG A 339 -8.98 -9.10 -13.40
C ARG A 339 -7.95 -8.19 -14.07
N ALA A 340 -7.35 -7.32 -13.26
CA ALA A 340 -6.27 -6.44 -13.71
C ALA A 340 -4.95 -7.19 -13.88
N TYR A 341 -4.71 -8.19 -13.02
CA TYR A 341 -3.43 -8.91 -12.95
C TYR A 341 -3.00 -9.53 -14.29
N GLU A 342 -3.91 -10.16 -15.04
CA GLU A 342 -3.58 -10.79 -16.32
C GLU A 342 -2.98 -9.80 -17.33
N GLU A 343 -3.51 -8.57 -17.37
CA GLU A 343 -3.04 -7.52 -18.28
C GLU A 343 -1.78 -6.86 -17.72
N GLU A 344 -1.71 -6.65 -16.40
CA GLU A 344 -0.54 -6.07 -15.75
C GLU A 344 0.69 -6.96 -15.84
N LEU A 345 0.55 -8.27 -15.70
CA LEU A 345 1.66 -9.21 -15.78
C LEU A 345 2.27 -9.23 -17.18
N LEU A 346 1.44 -9.27 -18.23
CA LEU A 346 1.92 -9.23 -19.62
C LEU A 346 2.61 -7.91 -19.95
N LEU A 347 2.05 -6.79 -19.49
CA LEU A 347 2.69 -5.48 -19.62
C LEU A 347 4.00 -5.44 -18.85
N ALA A 348 4.02 -6.00 -17.65
CA ALA A 348 5.19 -5.99 -16.80
C ALA A 348 6.34 -6.81 -17.40
N ASP A 349 6.07 -8.00 -17.92
CA ASP A 349 7.07 -8.84 -18.59
C ASP A 349 7.70 -8.12 -19.80
N ALA A 350 6.87 -7.49 -20.64
CA ALA A 350 7.33 -6.73 -21.79
C ALA A 350 8.19 -5.51 -21.37
N ILE A 351 7.75 -4.76 -20.35
CA ILE A 351 8.47 -3.58 -19.84
C ILE A 351 9.78 -4.00 -19.19
N ALA A 352 9.77 -5.01 -18.32
CA ALA A 352 10.96 -5.53 -17.65
C ALA A 352 12.00 -6.01 -18.66
N THR A 353 11.58 -6.78 -19.67
CA THR A 353 12.46 -7.28 -20.72
C THR A 353 13.09 -6.14 -21.52
N ALA A 354 12.30 -5.14 -21.91
CA ALA A 354 12.82 -3.98 -22.61
C ALA A 354 13.78 -3.17 -21.73
N MET A 355 13.41 -2.89 -20.48
CA MET A 355 14.26 -2.16 -19.54
C MET A 355 15.60 -2.88 -19.31
N ALA A 356 15.58 -4.18 -19.04
CA ALA A 356 16.80 -4.98 -18.86
C ALA A 356 17.70 -4.93 -20.11
N ARG A 357 17.10 -5.05 -21.30
CA ARG A 357 17.85 -4.99 -22.57
C ARG A 357 18.48 -3.63 -22.80
N GLU A 358 17.76 -2.53 -22.58
CA GLU A 358 18.26 -1.18 -22.87
C GLU A 358 19.21 -0.66 -21.79
N THR A 359 18.92 -0.93 -20.52
CA THR A 359 19.72 -0.41 -19.39
C THR A 359 20.90 -1.30 -19.02
N LYS A 360 20.87 -2.58 -19.42
CA LYS A 360 21.82 -3.63 -18.98
C LYS A 360 21.87 -3.83 -17.47
N LEU A 361 20.92 -3.28 -16.71
CA LEU A 361 20.85 -3.47 -15.27
C LEU A 361 20.31 -4.86 -14.93
N PRO A 362 20.83 -5.51 -13.88
CA PRO A 362 20.26 -6.74 -13.37
C PRO A 362 18.93 -6.47 -12.67
N PRO A 363 18.03 -7.47 -12.58
CA PRO A 363 16.86 -7.38 -11.72
C PRO A 363 17.30 -7.33 -10.24
N TYR A 364 16.62 -6.51 -9.45
CA TYR A 364 16.77 -6.55 -8.00
C TYR A 364 16.34 -7.92 -7.47
N GLN A 365 17.16 -8.50 -6.60
CA GLN A 365 16.85 -9.76 -5.93
C GLN A 365 16.27 -9.47 -4.56
N TYR A 366 14.96 -9.68 -4.42
CA TYR A 366 14.33 -9.62 -3.10
C TYR A 366 14.88 -10.76 -2.23
N PRO A 367 15.29 -10.46 -0.98
CA PRO A 367 15.66 -11.51 -0.03
C PRO A 367 14.51 -12.49 0.08
N THR A 368 14.74 -13.75 -0.32
CA THR A 368 13.74 -14.79 -0.07
C THR A 368 13.78 -15.11 1.42
N THR A 369 12.62 -15.26 2.04
CA THR A 369 12.50 -15.71 3.44
C THR A 369 13.01 -17.15 3.66
N ASN A 370 13.69 -17.75 2.69
CA ASN A 370 14.39 -19.04 2.80
C ASN A 370 15.81 -18.88 3.37
N SER A 371 15.97 -17.97 4.32
CA SER A 371 17.11 -17.95 5.23
C SER A 371 16.62 -18.56 6.54
N THR A 372 16.96 -19.84 6.73
CA THR A 372 16.66 -20.77 7.85
C THR A 372 16.34 -20.16 9.20
#